data_AF-A0A7K4Y402-F1
#
_entry.id   AF-A0A7K4Y402-F1
#
_cell.length_a   1.000
_cell.length_b   1.000
_cell.length_c   1.000
_cell.angle_alpha   90.00
_cell.angle_beta   90.00
_cell.angle_gamma   90.00
#
_symmetry.space_group_name_H-M   'P 1'
#
loop_
_entity.id
_entity.type
_entity.pdbx_description
1 polymer ?
#
loop_
_entity_poly.entity_id
_entity_poly.type
_entity_poly.pdbx_seq_one_letter_code
_entity_poly.pdbx_strand_id
1 'polypeptide(L)' 'IVDIPGVIEQTENQTNYAISALQQEVTSLSNVVKQNQMALDFLLASKGSVCTVINTSCCVYVDQT' A
#
# COMPACT_ATOMS: atom_id res chain seq x y z
N ILE A 1 37.27 -16.63 -13.21
CA ILE A 1 37.06 -15.16 -13.24
C ILE A 1 35.58 -14.95 -12.92
N VAL A 2 35.24 -14.02 -12.02
CA VAL A 2 33.85 -13.71 -11.68
C VAL A 2 33.27 -12.75 -12.72
N ASP A 3 32.07 -13.04 -13.21
CA ASP A 3 31.34 -12.19 -14.15
C ASP A 3 30.50 -11.17 -13.39
N ILE A 4 31.15 -10.07 -13.00
CA ILE A 4 30.50 -8.99 -12.24
C ILE A 4 29.34 -8.35 -13.03
N PRO A 5 29.48 -8.02 -14.34
CA PRO A 5 28.38 -7.48 -15.13
C PRO A 5 27.12 -8.33 -15.11
N GLY A 6 27.24 -9.65 -15.33
CA GLY A 6 26.09 -10.56 -15.34
C GLY A 6 25.36 -10.64 -14.00
N VAL A 7 26.10 -10.59 -12.88
CA VAL A 7 25.51 -10.60 -11.53
C VAL A 7 24.73 -9.32 -11.25
N ILE A 8 25.24 -8.16 -11.70
CA ILE A 8 24.55 -6.87 -11.52
C ILE A 8 23.23 -6.86 -12.31
N GLU A 9 23.25 -7.25 -13.59
CA GLU A 9 22.05 -7.29 -14.43
C GLU A 9 20.98 -8.24 -13.85
N GLN A 10 21.39 -9.41 -13.37
CA GLN A 10 20.49 -10.35 -12.71
C GLN A 10 19.86 -9.74 -11.45
N THR A 11 20.68 -9.10 -10.61
CA THR A 11 20.23 -8.49 -9.36
C THR A 11 19.27 -7.33 -9.62
N GLU A 12 19.55 -6.48 -10.61
CA GLU A 12 18.66 -5.39 -11.04
C GLU A 12 17.31 -5.92 -11.51
N ASN A 13 17.30 -6.94 -12.37
CA ASN A 13 16.07 -7.53 -12.87
C ASN A 13 15.24 -8.16 -11.74
N GLN A 14 15.88 -8.91 -10.84
CA GLN A 14 15.23 -9.50 -9.67
C GLN A 14 14.66 -8.42 -8.73
N THR A 15 15.40 -7.32 -8.53
CA THR A 15 14.95 -6.19 -7.71
C THR A 15 13.74 -5.49 -8.33
N ASN A 16 13.79 -5.23 -9.64
CA ASN A 16 12.67 -4.62 -10.37
C ASN A 16 11.41 -5.49 -10.34
N TYR A 17 11.58 -6.81 -10.49
CA TYR A 17 10.47 -7.76 -10.35
C TYR A 17 9.88 -7.72 -8.94
N ALA A 18 10.73 -7.75 -7.91
CA ALA A 18 10.28 -7.73 -6.52
C ALA A 18 9.54 -6.42 -6.18
N ILE A 19 10.05 -5.27 -6.62
CA ILE A 19 9.39 -3.96 -6.45
C ILE A 19 8.02 -3.96 -7.15
N SER A 20 7.95 -4.47 -8.38
CA SER A 20 6.70 -4.55 -9.13
C SER A 20 5.67 -5.46 -8.46
N ALA A 21 6.11 -6.61 -7.92
CA ALA A 21 5.25 -7.52 -7.17
C ALA A 21 4.74 -6.87 -5.88
N LEU A 22 5.62 -6.21 -5.11
CA LEU A 22 5.23 -5.46 -3.91
C LEU A 22 4.22 -4.36 -4.22
N GLN A 23 4.41 -3.66 -5.34
CA GLN A 23 3.47 -2.62 -5.76
C GLN A 23 2.07 -3.19 -6.02
N GLN A 24 1.97 -4.35 -6.68
CA GLN A 24 0.69 -5.03 -6.89
C GLN A 24 0.03 -5.43 -5.57
N GLU A 25 0.78 -5.98 -4.63
CA GLU A 25 0.28 -6.36 -3.30
C GLU A 25 -0.20 -5.13 -2.51
N VAL A 26 0.57 -4.05 -2.51
CA VAL A 26 0.20 -2.79 -1.83
C VAL A 26 -1.05 -2.18 -2.45
N THR A 27 -1.17 -2.16 -3.79
CA THR A 27 -2.38 -1.67 -4.46
C THR A 27 -3.59 -2.52 -4.09
N SER A 28 -3.46 -3.85 -4.12
CA SER A 28 -4.52 -4.78 -3.72
C SER A 28 -4.96 -4.55 -2.27
N LEU A 29 -4.00 -4.47 -1.34
CA LEU A 29 -4.27 -4.20 0.07
C LEU A 29 -4.92 -2.83 0.29
N SER A 30 -4.46 -1.79 -0.43
CA SER A 30 -5.01 -0.44 -0.29
C SER A 30 -6.50 -0.38 -0.62
N ASN A 31 -6.97 -1.19 -1.58
CA ASN A 31 -8.38 -1.25 -1.95
C ASN A 31 -9.23 -1.85 -0.82
N VAL A 32 -8.74 -2.91 -0.18
CA VAL A 32 -9.40 -3.53 0.98
C VAL A 32 -9.42 -2.56 2.16
N VAL A 33 -8.32 -1.88 2.45
CA VAL A 33 -8.24 -0.90 3.55
C VAL A 33 -9.18 0.28 3.31
N LYS A 34 -9.25 0.81 2.08
CA LYS A 34 -10.20 1.87 1.71
C LYS A 34 -11.66 1.40 1.88
N GLN A 35 -11.97 0.17 1.49
CA GLN A 35 -13.31 -0.40 1.70
C GLN A 35 -13.66 -0.55 3.18
N ASN A 36 -12.71 -1.01 4.00
CA ASN A 36 -12.88 -1.11 5.45
C ASN A 36 -13.12 0.26 6.08
N GLN A 37 -12.37 1.28 5.65
CA GLN A 37 -12.54 2.67 6.09
C GLN A 37 -13.95 3.17 5.77
N MET A 38 -14.42 2.98 4.53
CA MET A 38 -15.79 3.37 4.14
C MET A 38 -16.86 2.63 4.96
N ALA A 39 -16.69 1.34 5.21
CA ALA A 39 -17.62 0.56 6.02
C ALA A 39 -17.67 1.07 7.47
N LEU A 40 -16.52 1.39 8.07
CA LEU A 40 -16.45 1.97 9.41
C LEU A 40 -17.10 3.35 9.45
N ASP A 41 -16.86 4.21 8.47
CA ASP A 41 -17.47 5.54 8.39
C ASP A 41 -18.99 5.44 8.22
N PHE A 42 -19.49 4.48 7.44
CA PHE A 42 -20.93 4.22 7.33
C PHE A 42 -21.53 3.79 8.67
N LEU A 43 -20.90 2.84 9.37
CA LEU A 43 -21.36 2.37 10.69
C LEU A 43 -21.33 3.48 11.75
N LEU A 44 -20.39 4.41 11.62
CA LEU A 44 -20.15 5.50 12.57
C LEU A 44 -20.79 6.82 12.15
N ALA A 45 -21.61 6.87 11.09
CA ALA A 45 -22.13 8.10 10.52
C ALA A 45 -22.80 9.05 11.54
N SER A 46 -23.46 8.51 12.58
CA SER A 46 -24.07 9.31 13.66
C SER A 46 -23.07 9.95 14.62
N LYS A 47 -21.85 9.43 14.67
CA LYS A 47 -20.73 9.90 15.52
C LYS A 47 -19.65 10.64 14.72
N GLY A 48 -19.88 10.86 13.42
CA GLY A 48 -18.90 11.41 12.49
C GLY A 48 -18.25 10.30 11.65
N SER A 49 -16.92 10.27 11.60
CA SER A 49 -16.14 9.23 10.92
C SER A 49 -15.35 8.40 11.93
N VAL A 50 -14.67 7.35 11.46
CA VAL A 50 -13.76 6.57 12.31
C VAL A 50 -12.70 7.45 12.97
N CYS A 51 -12.21 8.47 12.25
CA CYS A 51 -11.17 9.37 12.73
C CYS A 51 -11.70 10.30 13.83
N THR A 52 -12.96 10.75 13.71
CA THR A 52 -13.64 11.51 14.77
C THR A 52 -13.79 10.67 16.03
N VAL A 53 -14.20 9.41 15.90
CA VAL A 53 -14.42 8.51 17.04
C VAL A 53 -13.11 8.14 17.75
N ILE A 54 -12.02 7.95 17.00
CA ILE A 54 -10.68 7.70 17.56
C ILE A 54 -10.05 8.97 18.15
N ASN A 55 -10.60 10.15 17.83
CA ASN A 55 -10.09 11.46 18.23
C ASN A 55 -8.63 11.69 17.78
N THR A 56 -8.37 11.45 16.50
CA THR A 56 -7.06 11.65 15.87
C THR A 56 -7.18 12.33 14.51
N SER A 57 -6.08 12.87 13.99
CA SER A 57 -6.01 13.35 12.61
C SER A 57 -6.24 12.18 11.65
N CYS A 58 -7.06 12.39 10.62
CA CYS A 58 -7.39 11.32 9.69
C CYS A 58 -6.25 11.07 8.70
N CYS A 59 -5.83 9.80 8.59
CA CYS A 59 -4.83 9.37 7.62
C CYS A 59 -5.50 9.01 6.29
N VAL A 60 -4.83 9.32 5.18
CA VAL A 60 -5.26 8.94 3.84
C VAL A 60 -4.15 8.16 3.15
N TYR A 61 -4.53 7.13 2.41
CA TYR A 61 -3.59 6.43 1.52
C TYR A 61 -3.36 7.29 0.27
N VAL A 62 -2.10 7.61 -0.02
CA VAL A 62 -1.69 8.32 -1.22
C VAL A 62 -1.11 7.29 -2.19
N ASP A 63 -1.73 7.18 -3.36
CA ASP A 63 -1.25 6.27 -4.39
C ASP A 63 -0.01 6.85 -5.09
N GLN A 64 1.01 6.02 -5.27
CA GLN A 64 2.28 6.38 -5.90
C GLN A 64 2.65 5.46 -7.07
N THR A 65 1.70 4.61 -7.51
CA THR A 65 1.82 3.82 -8.75
C THR A 65 1.96 4.69 -9.98
#